data_AF-A0A8U0IK58-F1
#
_entry.id   AF-A0A8U0IK58-F1
#
_cell.length_a   1.000
_cell.length_b   1.000
_cell.length_c   1.000
_cell.angle_alpha   90.00
_cell.angle_beta   90.00
_cell.angle_gamma   90.00
#
_symmetry.space_group_name_H-M   'P 1'
#
loop_
_entity.id
_entity.type
_entity.pdbx_description
1 polymer ?
#
loop_
_entity_poly.entity_id
_entity_poly.type
_entity_poly.pdbx_seq_one_letter_code
_entity_poly.pdbx_strand_id
1 'polypeptide(L)'
;MQFKLVPEPPRTLDFVADAQRAVPLVPGSEDDCCARMLDRTDLTSRDEARTWLTFLRALGLAEEQSSGFTRTREDPTPEFLAEQFRENVFGVPALLEILADVETPLSAAEMFEAFEDEVPTWEHHKNPSSWETIWGERVEFLLDWAVLLGLAEKVDDGYVDTTDAD
;
A
#
# COMPACT_ATOMS: atom_id res chain seq x y z
N MET A 1 -11.49 -6.87 -6.65
CA MET A 1 -11.88 -6.17 -5.40
C MET A 1 -10.65 -5.39 -4.97
N GLN A 2 -10.80 -4.13 -4.54
CA GLN A 2 -9.65 -3.32 -4.11
C GLN A 2 -9.59 -3.15 -2.59
N PHE A 3 -8.38 -3.03 -2.06
CA PHE A 3 -8.06 -2.89 -0.64
C PHE A 3 -7.64 -1.46 -0.32
N LYS A 4 -8.14 -0.93 0.80
CA LYS A 4 -7.81 0.43 1.25
C LYS A 4 -6.63 0.52 2.21
N LEU A 5 -6.39 -0.54 2.99
CA LEU A 5 -5.33 -0.55 3.99
C LEU A 5 -3.97 -0.65 3.30
N VAL A 6 -3.15 0.37 3.50
CA VAL A 6 -1.80 0.50 2.96
C VAL A 6 -0.90 0.92 4.13
N PRO A 7 0.14 0.15 4.47
CA PRO A 7 1.10 0.53 5.49
C PRO A 7 2.05 1.61 4.96
N GLU A 8 2.74 2.29 5.87
CA GLU A 8 3.93 3.08 5.52
C GLU A 8 4.90 2.20 4.71
N PRO A 9 5.39 2.67 3.56
CA PRO A 9 6.33 1.92 2.74
C PRO A 9 7.61 1.59 3.49
N PRO A 10 8.12 0.35 3.41
CA PRO A 10 9.42 0.02 3.96
C PRO A 10 10.52 0.68 3.12
N ARG A 11 11.73 0.78 3.68
CA ARG A 11 12.88 1.32 2.94
C ARG A 11 13.28 0.48 1.73
N THR A 12 12.97 -0.82 1.76
CA THR A 12 13.32 -1.80 0.72
C THR A 12 12.25 -2.87 0.63
N LEU A 13 12.13 -3.51 -0.54
CA LEU A 13 11.19 -4.63 -0.76
C LEU A 13 11.56 -5.90 0.03
N ASP A 14 12.77 -6.01 0.58
CA ASP A 14 13.16 -7.13 1.46
C ASP A 14 12.19 -7.28 2.64
N PHE A 15 11.68 -6.18 3.18
CA PHE A 15 10.69 -6.22 4.26
C PHE A 15 9.37 -6.88 3.83
N VAL A 16 8.95 -6.72 2.57
CA VAL A 16 7.75 -7.37 2.03
C VAL A 16 7.93 -8.89 2.01
N ALA A 17 9.11 -9.35 1.59
CA ALA A 17 9.46 -10.77 1.63
C ALA A 17 9.53 -11.30 3.08
N ASP A 18 10.06 -10.52 4.03
CA ASP A 18 10.10 -10.87 5.45
C ASP A 18 8.69 -10.99 6.04
N ALA A 19 7.84 -10.01 5.75
CA ALA A 19 6.44 -9.99 6.13
C ALA A 19 5.68 -11.21 5.57
N GLN A 20 5.83 -11.51 4.27
CA GLN A 20 5.23 -12.71 3.65
C GLN A 20 5.73 -14.00 4.32
N ARG A 21 7.02 -14.10 4.64
CA ARG A 21 7.60 -15.28 5.32
C ARG A 21 7.11 -15.45 6.75
N ALA A 22 6.70 -14.37 7.42
CA ALA A 22 6.12 -14.42 8.75
C ALA A 22 4.72 -15.07 8.74
N VAL A 23 3.92 -14.83 7.70
CA VAL A 23 2.62 -15.45 7.49
C VAL A 23 2.76 -16.98 7.38
N PRO A 24 1.98 -17.77 8.14
CA PRO A 24 2.10 -19.22 8.14
C PRO A 24 1.57 -19.85 6.83
N LEU A 25 2.02 -21.06 6.52
CA LEU A 25 1.46 -21.89 5.42
C LEU A 25 0.17 -22.62 5.80
N VAL A 26 -0.06 -22.78 7.11
CA VAL A 26 -1.28 -23.36 7.66
C VAL A 26 -1.82 -22.35 8.66
N PRO A 27 -2.96 -21.71 8.39
CA PRO A 27 -3.46 -20.61 9.21
C PRO A 27 -3.90 -21.12 10.58
N GLY A 28 -3.46 -20.41 11.62
CA GLY A 28 -4.07 -20.48 12.96
C GLY A 28 -5.20 -19.46 13.05
N SER A 29 -5.21 -18.66 14.12
CA SER A 29 -6.06 -17.47 14.23
C SER A 29 -5.42 -16.23 13.56
N GLU A 30 -6.19 -15.18 13.26
CA GLU A 30 -5.65 -13.86 12.89
C GLU A 30 -4.71 -13.30 13.98
N ASP A 31 -5.06 -13.50 15.25
CA ASP A 31 -4.23 -13.09 16.38
C ASP A 31 -2.86 -13.79 16.38
N ASP A 32 -2.82 -15.08 16.02
CA ASP A 32 -1.57 -15.81 15.86
C ASP A 32 -0.77 -15.30 14.67
N CYS A 33 -1.44 -14.92 13.58
CA CYS A 33 -0.78 -14.32 12.42
C CYS A 33 -0.14 -12.97 12.79
N CYS A 34 -0.87 -12.11 13.51
CA CYS A 34 -0.35 -10.84 14.01
C CYS A 34 0.83 -11.05 14.97
N ALA A 35 0.73 -12.02 15.90
CA ALA A 35 1.82 -12.33 16.82
C ALA A 35 3.09 -12.78 16.08
N ARG A 36 2.95 -13.57 15.01
CA ARG A 36 4.08 -14.00 14.17
C ARG A 36 4.71 -12.86 13.37
N MET A 37 3.91 -11.92 12.88
CA MET A 37 4.41 -10.71 12.23
C MET A 37 5.31 -9.93 13.18
N LEU A 38 4.81 -9.64 14.39
CA LEU A 38 5.57 -8.93 15.42
C LEU A 38 6.86 -9.64 15.86
N ASP A 39 6.85 -10.98 15.92
CA ASP A 39 8.02 -11.77 16.32
C ASP A 39 9.14 -11.79 15.26
N ARG A 40 8.80 -11.52 13.99
CA ARG A 40 9.68 -11.79 12.83
C ARG A 40 10.01 -10.57 11.99
N THR A 41 9.46 -9.42 12.33
CA THR A 41 9.63 -8.15 11.64
C THR A 41 9.78 -7.04 12.65
N ASP A 42 10.12 -5.84 12.19
CA ASP A 42 10.28 -4.66 13.06
C ASP A 42 8.94 -3.95 13.38
N LEU A 43 7.80 -4.60 13.11
CA LEU A 43 6.49 -4.03 13.44
C LEU A 43 6.31 -3.89 14.96
N THR A 44 5.67 -2.81 15.36
CA THR A 44 5.60 -2.42 16.78
C THR A 44 4.23 -2.64 17.40
N SER A 45 3.19 -2.85 16.60
CA SER A 45 1.82 -3.00 17.07
C SER A 45 1.00 -4.05 16.31
N ARG A 46 -0.01 -4.60 16.99
CA ARG A 46 -0.95 -5.55 16.35
C ARG A 46 -1.77 -4.89 15.23
N ASP A 47 -2.03 -3.59 15.32
CA ASP A 47 -2.77 -2.87 14.28
C ASP A 47 -1.90 -2.71 13.02
N GLU A 48 -0.60 -2.40 13.17
CA GLU A 48 0.35 -2.45 12.05
C GLU A 48 0.41 -3.85 11.43
N ALA A 49 0.50 -4.90 12.24
CA ALA A 49 0.50 -6.27 11.76
C ALA A 49 -0.77 -6.61 10.96
N ARG A 50 -1.96 -6.17 11.42
CA ARG A 50 -3.24 -6.38 10.72
C ARG A 50 -3.29 -5.63 9.39
N THR A 51 -2.79 -4.39 9.36
CA THR A 51 -2.63 -3.60 8.13
C THR A 51 -1.74 -4.33 7.14
N TRP A 52 -0.57 -4.81 7.58
CA TRP A 52 0.34 -5.58 6.74
C TRP A 52 -0.27 -6.89 6.23
N LEU A 53 -0.99 -7.66 7.05
CA LEU A 53 -1.67 -8.89 6.59
C LEU A 53 -2.69 -8.61 5.47
N THR A 54 -3.46 -7.53 5.63
CA THR A 54 -4.43 -7.10 4.60
C THR A 54 -3.73 -6.60 3.34
N PHE A 55 -2.61 -5.90 3.49
CA PHE A 55 -1.83 -5.40 2.37
C PHE A 55 -1.11 -6.53 1.61
N LEU A 56 -0.56 -7.53 2.31
CA LEU A 56 -0.03 -8.75 1.69
C LEU A 56 -1.11 -9.49 0.89
N ARG A 57 -2.36 -9.46 1.35
CA ARG A 57 -3.49 -9.98 0.59
C ARG A 57 -3.76 -9.16 -0.67
N ALA A 58 -3.69 -7.84 -0.60
CA ALA A 58 -3.78 -6.98 -1.79
C ALA A 58 -2.67 -7.28 -2.79
N LEU A 59 -1.44 -7.52 -2.30
CA LEU A 59 -0.28 -7.88 -3.10
C LEU A 59 -0.27 -9.34 -3.60
N GLY A 60 -1.30 -10.15 -3.32
CA GLY A 60 -1.35 -11.56 -3.73
C GLY A 60 -0.36 -12.47 -3.00
N LEU A 61 0.25 -12.00 -1.92
CA LEU A 61 1.25 -12.72 -1.11
C LEU A 61 0.63 -13.50 0.05
N ALA A 62 -0.63 -13.20 0.38
CA ALA A 62 -1.40 -13.90 1.40
C ALA A 62 -2.87 -14.05 0.99
N GLU A 63 -3.53 -15.05 1.55
CA GLU A 63 -4.96 -15.28 1.42
C GLU A 63 -5.60 -15.27 2.81
N GLU A 64 -6.74 -14.61 2.92
CA GLU A 64 -7.59 -14.72 4.09
C GLU A 64 -8.42 -16.00 4.00
N GLN A 65 -8.39 -16.77 5.08
CA GLN A 65 -9.15 -17.99 5.29
C GLN A 65 -10.09 -17.78 6.48
N SER A 66 -10.99 -18.73 6.74
CA SER A 66 -12.01 -18.60 7.79
C SER A 66 -11.47 -18.34 9.20
N SER A 67 -10.22 -18.72 9.49
CA SER A 67 -9.60 -18.54 10.80
C SER A 67 -8.48 -17.49 10.84
N GLY A 68 -7.90 -17.10 9.71
CA GLY A 68 -6.72 -16.24 9.67
C GLY A 68 -6.09 -16.19 8.28
N PHE A 69 -4.80 -15.90 8.21
CA PHE A 69 -4.09 -15.71 6.93
C PHE A 69 -3.14 -16.87 6.62
N THR A 70 -3.08 -17.26 5.36
CA THR A 70 -2.07 -18.18 4.83
C THR A 70 -1.24 -17.48 3.76
N ARG A 71 0.08 -17.71 3.74
CA ARG A 71 0.91 -17.16 2.66
C ARG A 71 0.70 -17.93 1.37
N THR A 72 0.80 -17.22 0.24
CA THR A 72 0.91 -17.85 -1.08
C THR A 72 2.34 -18.34 -1.31
N ARG A 73 2.57 -18.99 -2.45
CA ARG A 73 3.91 -19.39 -2.89
C ARG A 73 4.51 -18.45 -3.94
N GLU A 74 3.86 -17.31 -4.16
CA GLU A 74 4.33 -16.31 -5.12
C GLU A 74 5.61 -15.66 -4.59
N ASP A 75 6.59 -15.51 -5.48
CA ASP A 75 7.81 -14.77 -5.17
C ASP A 75 7.52 -13.26 -5.32
N PRO A 76 7.87 -12.42 -4.33
CA PRO A 76 7.55 -11.00 -4.32
C PRO A 76 8.54 -10.20 -5.20
N THR A 77 8.60 -10.52 -6.49
CA THR A 77 9.43 -9.76 -7.45
C THR A 77 8.87 -8.35 -7.66
N PRO A 78 9.71 -7.32 -7.90
CA PRO A 78 9.24 -5.95 -8.13
C PRO A 78 8.11 -5.86 -9.17
N GLU A 79 8.23 -6.56 -10.28
CA GLU A 79 7.26 -6.54 -11.38
C GLU A 79 5.90 -7.10 -10.95
N PHE A 80 5.90 -8.25 -10.27
CA PHE A 80 4.69 -8.85 -9.71
C PHE A 80 4.02 -7.93 -8.67
N LEU A 81 4.81 -7.33 -7.78
CA LEU A 81 4.28 -6.42 -6.77
C LEU A 81 3.68 -5.16 -7.39
N ALA A 82 4.33 -4.60 -8.41
CA ALA A 82 3.84 -3.43 -9.14
C ALA A 82 2.49 -3.70 -9.82
N GLU A 83 2.35 -4.86 -10.48
CA GLU A 83 1.08 -5.30 -11.09
C GLU A 83 -0.02 -5.46 -10.01
N GLN A 84 0.27 -6.22 -8.94
CA GLN A 84 -0.69 -6.46 -7.88
C GLN A 84 -1.11 -5.18 -7.16
N PHE A 85 -0.16 -4.27 -6.90
CA PHE A 85 -0.41 -2.97 -6.28
C PHE A 85 -1.33 -2.11 -7.15
N ARG A 86 -1.04 -2.01 -8.45
CA ARG A 86 -1.88 -1.27 -9.41
C ARG A 86 -3.30 -1.80 -9.48
N GLU A 87 -3.47 -3.12 -9.54
CA GLU A 87 -4.80 -3.71 -9.72
C GLU A 87 -5.65 -3.74 -8.45
N ASN A 88 -5.01 -4.03 -7.31
CA ASN A 88 -5.73 -4.43 -6.10
C ASN A 88 -5.71 -3.38 -4.98
N VAL A 89 -4.91 -2.32 -5.07
CA VAL A 89 -4.92 -1.26 -4.05
C VAL A 89 -5.81 -0.10 -4.51
N PHE A 90 -6.77 0.26 -3.66
CA PHE A 90 -7.73 1.33 -3.95
C PHE A 90 -7.01 2.66 -4.18
N GLY A 91 -7.37 3.34 -5.27
CA GLY A 91 -6.83 4.66 -5.62
C GLY A 91 -5.53 4.62 -6.41
N VAL A 92 -4.81 3.48 -6.50
CA VAL A 92 -3.56 3.43 -7.26
C VAL A 92 -3.76 3.72 -8.75
N PRO A 93 -4.74 3.13 -9.46
CA PRO A 93 -4.97 3.46 -10.87
C PRO A 93 -5.20 4.95 -11.12
N ALA A 94 -6.05 5.60 -10.32
CA ALA A 94 -6.37 7.01 -10.47
C ALA A 94 -5.17 7.91 -10.13
N LEU A 95 -4.40 7.55 -9.09
CA LEU A 95 -3.17 8.25 -8.74
C LEU A 95 -2.13 8.21 -9.87
N LEU A 96 -1.96 7.05 -10.52
CA LEU A 96 -1.05 6.91 -11.66
C LEU A 96 -1.57 7.65 -12.90
N GLU A 97 -2.90 7.71 -13.10
CA GLU A 97 -3.51 8.51 -14.18
C GLU A 97 -3.24 10.01 -13.98
N ILE A 98 -3.38 10.52 -12.75
CA ILE A 98 -3.03 11.90 -12.41
C ILE A 98 -1.55 12.18 -12.71
N LEU A 99 -0.64 11.29 -12.30
CA LEU A 99 0.80 11.46 -12.58
C LEU A 99 1.14 11.44 -14.07
N ALA A 100 0.43 10.64 -14.88
CA ALA A 100 0.64 10.57 -16.32
C ALA A 100 0.11 11.80 -17.07
N ASP A 101 -0.81 12.56 -16.47
CA ASP A 101 -1.45 13.73 -17.08
C ASP A 101 -0.73 15.07 -16.75
N VAL A 102 0.27 15.05 -15.87
CA VAL A 102 0.97 16.26 -15.40
C VAL A 102 2.39 16.36 -15.95
N GLU A 103 2.75 17.52 -16.49
CA GLU A 103 4.07 17.76 -17.10
C GLU A 103 5.15 18.16 -16.07
N THR A 104 4.78 18.32 -14.80
CA THR A 104 5.67 18.80 -13.74
C THR A 104 5.48 18.00 -12.45
N PRO A 105 6.55 17.79 -11.65
CA PRO A 105 6.45 17.08 -10.39
C PRO A 105 5.38 17.68 -9.47
N LEU A 106 4.52 16.82 -8.93
CA LEU A 106 3.53 17.20 -7.92
C LEU A 106 4.00 16.80 -6.53
N SER A 107 3.90 17.71 -5.56
CA SER A 107 4.05 17.35 -4.15
C SER A 107 2.94 16.40 -3.68
N ALA A 108 3.13 15.72 -2.55
CA ALA A 108 2.09 14.86 -1.97
C ALA A 108 0.78 15.61 -1.66
N ALA A 109 0.88 16.90 -1.28
CA ALA A 109 -0.28 17.75 -1.02
C ALA A 109 -1.05 18.07 -2.31
N GLU A 110 -0.34 18.46 -3.38
CA GLU A 110 -0.96 18.71 -4.69
C GLU A 110 -1.56 17.43 -5.28
N MET A 111 -0.91 16.28 -5.08
CA MET A 111 -1.46 14.98 -5.45
C MET A 111 -2.75 14.68 -4.69
N PHE A 112 -2.81 14.97 -3.39
CA PHE A 112 -4.03 14.78 -2.62
C PHE A 112 -5.17 15.69 -3.11
N GLU A 113 -4.88 16.97 -3.42
CA GLU A 113 -5.86 17.89 -4.00
C GLU A 113 -6.41 17.38 -5.34
N ALA A 114 -5.54 16.87 -6.22
CA ALA A 114 -5.96 16.27 -7.49
C ALA A 114 -6.73 14.95 -7.32
N PHE A 115 -6.43 14.19 -6.26
CA PHE A 115 -7.06 12.91 -5.93
C PHE A 115 -8.37 13.05 -5.14
N GLU A 116 -8.72 14.24 -4.64
CA GLU A 116 -9.81 14.44 -3.67
C GLU A 116 -11.15 13.82 -4.13
N ASP A 117 -11.47 13.95 -5.42
CA ASP A 117 -12.72 13.43 -6.01
C ASP A 117 -12.81 11.89 -6.00
N GLU A 118 -11.69 11.19 -5.87
CA GLU A 118 -11.62 9.73 -5.75
C GLU A 118 -11.91 9.24 -4.32
N VAL A 119 -11.91 10.15 -3.33
CA VAL A 119 -12.19 9.82 -1.93
C VAL A 119 -13.67 9.46 -1.77
N PRO A 120 -14.00 8.25 -1.27
CA PRO A 120 -15.39 7.87 -1.12
C PRO A 120 -16.14 8.79 -0.17
N THR A 121 -17.26 9.35 -0.61
CA THR A 121 -18.07 10.34 0.14
C THR A 121 -18.38 9.95 1.59
N TRP A 122 -18.50 8.66 1.89
CA TRP A 122 -18.76 8.19 3.25
C TRP A 122 -17.58 8.44 4.23
N GLU A 123 -16.35 8.55 3.74
CA GLU A 123 -15.17 8.85 4.56
C GLU A 123 -15.26 10.25 5.18
N HIS A 124 -15.77 11.22 4.39
CA HIS A 124 -16.06 12.58 4.86
C HIS A 124 -17.08 12.56 6.01
N HIS A 125 -18.04 11.63 5.97
CA HIS A 125 -19.04 11.51 7.03
C HIS A 125 -18.53 10.75 8.25
N LYS A 126 -17.63 9.78 8.07
CA LYS A 126 -17.05 8.99 9.16
C LYS A 126 -16.10 9.82 10.02
N ASN A 127 -15.28 10.67 9.39
CA ASN A 127 -14.26 11.48 10.06
C ASN A 127 -14.31 12.94 9.59
N PRO A 128 -15.42 13.68 9.81
CA PRO A 128 -15.67 14.97 9.15
C PRO A 128 -14.62 16.05 9.45
N SER A 129 -13.91 15.96 10.58
CA SER A 129 -12.87 16.92 10.96
C SER A 129 -11.44 16.46 10.66
N SER A 130 -11.24 15.26 10.11
CA SER A 130 -9.89 14.69 9.94
C SER A 130 -9.72 13.79 8.71
N TRP A 131 -10.75 13.65 7.87
CA TRP A 131 -10.67 12.79 6.69
C TRP A 131 -9.59 13.26 5.71
N GLU A 132 -9.43 14.57 5.53
CA GLU A 132 -8.36 15.15 4.67
C GLU A 132 -6.98 14.75 5.16
N THR A 133 -6.72 14.86 6.46
CA THR A 133 -5.43 14.44 7.04
C THR A 133 -5.18 12.94 6.85
N ILE A 134 -6.20 12.12 7.09
CA ILE A 134 -6.09 10.65 6.94
C ILE A 134 -5.85 10.26 5.47
N TRP A 135 -6.54 10.90 4.53
CA TRP A 135 -6.39 10.60 3.12
C TRP A 135 -5.14 11.22 2.49
N GLY A 136 -4.69 12.38 2.97
CA GLY A 136 -3.42 12.98 2.57
C GLY A 136 -2.24 12.08 2.94
N GLU A 137 -2.17 11.62 4.19
CA GLU A 137 -1.15 10.63 4.62
C GLU A 137 -1.23 9.34 3.80
N ARG A 138 -2.45 8.88 3.52
CA ARG A 138 -2.64 7.70 2.68
C ARG A 138 -2.14 7.91 1.25
N VAL A 139 -2.39 9.07 0.65
CA VAL A 139 -1.90 9.41 -0.70
C VAL A 139 -0.37 9.45 -0.71
N GLU A 140 0.25 10.03 0.32
CA GLU A 140 1.72 10.01 0.50
C GLU A 140 2.25 8.56 0.53
N PHE A 141 1.62 7.67 1.30
CA PHE A 141 2.00 6.25 1.31
C PHE A 141 1.83 5.59 -0.06
N LEU A 142 0.75 5.90 -0.79
CA LEU A 142 0.57 5.35 -2.15
C LEU A 142 1.67 5.82 -3.10
N LEU A 143 2.05 7.10 -3.04
CA LEU A 143 3.11 7.68 -3.87
C LEU A 143 4.46 7.04 -3.57
N ASP A 144 4.81 6.94 -2.30
CA ASP A 144 6.09 6.32 -1.90
C ASP A 144 6.12 4.80 -2.21
N TRP A 145 4.97 4.10 -2.14
CA TRP A 145 4.87 2.73 -2.66
C TRP A 145 5.04 2.66 -4.18
N ALA A 146 4.43 3.59 -4.93
CA ALA A 146 4.58 3.67 -6.38
C ALA A 146 6.06 3.88 -6.76
N VAL A 147 6.78 4.74 -6.04
CA VAL A 147 8.23 4.92 -6.21
C VAL A 147 9.01 3.64 -5.89
N LEU A 148 8.73 3.01 -4.74
CA LEU A 148 9.41 1.77 -4.34
C LEU A 148 9.20 0.62 -5.35
N LEU A 149 8.08 0.63 -6.07
CA LEU A 149 7.71 -0.36 -7.08
C LEU A 149 8.08 0.05 -8.51
N GLY A 150 8.73 1.21 -8.70
CA GLY A 150 9.12 1.71 -10.02
C GLY A 150 7.93 2.05 -10.91
N LEU A 151 6.83 2.53 -10.33
CA LEU A 151 5.63 3.03 -11.02
C LEU A 151 5.57 4.56 -11.05
N ALA A 152 6.40 5.22 -10.25
CA ALA A 152 6.58 6.67 -10.23
C ALA A 152 8.05 6.97 -9.87
N GLU A 153 8.48 8.20 -10.10
CA GLU A 153 9.77 8.68 -9.62
C GLU A 153 9.59 9.83 -8.65
N LYS A 154 10.50 9.94 -7.68
CA LYS A 154 10.57 11.07 -6.75
C LYS A 154 11.68 12.01 -7.20
N VAL A 155 11.31 13.22 -7.58
CA VAL A 155 12.24 14.27 -8.04
C VAL A 155 12.11 15.45 -7.10
N ASP A 156 13.21 15.81 -6.44
CA ASP A 156 13.23 16.76 -5.32
C ASP A 156 12.19 16.36 -4.24
N ASP A 157 11.16 17.19 -4.03
CA ASP A 157 10.05 16.94 -3.10
C ASP A 157 8.74 16.54 -3.81
N GLY A 158 8.79 16.28 -5.12
CA GLY A 158 7.64 15.96 -5.96
C GLY A 158 7.70 14.55 -6.57
N TYR A 159 6.60 14.16 -7.20
CA TYR A 159 6.41 12.88 -7.86
C TYR A 159 6.05 13.08 -9.33
N VAL A 160 6.60 12.24 -10.20
CA VAL A 160 6.33 12.22 -11.65
C VAL A 160 6.09 10.79 -12.13
N ASP A 161 5.45 10.65 -13.29
CA ASP A 161 5.40 9.34 -13.97
C ASP A 161 6.80 8.89 -14.42
N THR A 162 7.00 7.57 -14.46
CA THR A 162 8.26 6.95 -14.92
C THR A 162 8.57 7.18 -16.39
N THR A 163 7.58 7.61 -17.19
CA THR A 163 7.76 7.89 -18.63
C THR A 163 8.32 9.29 -18.89
N ASP A 164 8.24 10.21 -17.93
CA ASP A 164 8.63 11.62 -18.08
C ASP A 164 10.05 11.95 -17.55
N ALA A 165 10.80 10.94 -17.09
CA ALA A 165 12.13 11.11 -16.51
C ALA A 165 13.30 11.09 -17.52
N ASP A 166 13.04 11.05 -18.84
CA ASP A 166 14.05 11.00 -19.92
C ASP A 166 14.37 12.36 -20.59
#